data_AF-A0A8D0ZUL3-F1
#
_entry.id   AF-A0A8D0ZUL3-F1
#
_cell.length_a   1.000
_cell.length_b   1.000
_cell.length_c   1.000
_cell.angle_alpha   90.00
_cell.angle_beta   90.00
_cell.angle_gamma   90.00
#
_symmetry.space_group_name_H-M   'P 1'
#
loop_
_entity.id
_entity.type
_entity.pdbx_description
1 polymer ?
#
loop_
_entity_poly.entity_id
_entity_poly.type
_entity_poly.pdbx_seq_one_letter_code
_entity_poly.pdbx_strand_id
1 'polypeptide(L)'
;MCVRHASNCSLPAAPPGSPSSAARNRCVDAAEACTADTRCRRLRTAYVAQCLGPASPGSCPRARCRRALRRFFARGPPPLTHALLFCPCGGPACAERRRQTFVPSCAFSGPGAAPPSCLASLEACERSRVCRPRLLAFQASCGHQAPSCLSAYAGLVGTAVTPNYVDNASARVAPWCDCGASGNRREECEAFRGLFTRNRCLDGAIQAFDGWPPILHDHLDPHQDSEHRLLQHVAVPGQRSDSSHSWLQLMLQLWQHQILNPLCWARG
;
A
#
# COMPACT_ATOMS: atom_id res chain seq x y z
N MET A 1 39.04 4.92 -19.53
CA MET A 1 39.66 5.37 -18.27
C MET A 1 39.17 6.79 -18.01
N CYS A 2 38.26 6.99 -17.06
CA CYS A 2 37.73 8.32 -16.72
C CYS A 2 38.29 8.73 -15.37
N VAL A 3 39.00 9.84 -15.36
CA VAL A 3 39.63 10.47 -14.19
C VAL A 3 38.54 11.17 -13.37
N ARG A 4 38.58 10.96 -12.04
CA ARG A 4 37.68 11.60 -11.06
C ARG A 4 38.15 13.03 -10.81
N HIS A 5 37.24 14.00 -10.88
CA HIS A 5 37.39 15.27 -10.17
C HIS A 5 36.33 15.36 -9.07
N ALA A 6 36.80 15.51 -7.84
CA ALA A 6 36.00 15.79 -6.67
C ALA A 6 35.66 17.29 -6.64
N SER A 7 34.38 17.62 -6.54
CA SER A 7 33.92 18.96 -6.19
C SER A 7 33.04 18.89 -4.94
N ASN A 8 33.43 19.72 -3.99
CA ASN A 8 32.95 19.84 -2.64
C ASN A 8 31.56 20.49 -2.62
N CYS A 9 30.52 19.77 -2.20
CA CYS A 9 29.18 20.34 -1.98
C CYS A 9 28.94 20.49 -0.48
N SER A 10 29.30 21.65 0.08
CA SER A 10 28.85 22.08 1.41
C SER A 10 27.44 22.67 1.28
N LEU A 11 26.45 22.05 1.93
CA LEU A 11 25.09 22.58 2.05
C LEU A 11 25.04 23.67 3.14
N PRO A 12 24.32 24.78 2.95
CA PRO A 12 24.18 25.82 3.98
C PRO A 12 23.28 25.35 5.12
N ALA A 13 23.65 25.73 6.35
CA ALA A 13 22.91 25.43 7.57
C ALA A 13 21.55 26.16 7.61
N ALA A 14 20.51 25.45 8.03
CA ALA A 14 19.16 26.00 8.20
C ALA A 14 19.07 26.90 9.45
N PRO A 15 18.27 27.98 9.42
CA PRO A 15 18.11 28.90 10.55
C PRO A 15 17.29 28.28 11.70
N PRO A 16 17.56 28.65 12.97
CA PRO A 16 16.87 28.11 14.12
C PRO A 16 15.53 28.84 14.33
N GLY A 17 14.42 28.10 14.40
CA GLY A 17 13.13 28.67 14.81
C GLY A 17 11.89 28.27 14.02
N SER A 18 11.92 27.23 13.18
CA SER A 18 10.68 26.62 12.69
C SER A 18 10.15 25.64 13.74
N PRO A 19 8.85 25.64 14.09
CA PRO A 19 8.30 24.57 14.92
C PRO A 19 8.64 23.28 14.20
N SER A 20 9.28 22.35 14.90
CA SER A 20 9.50 21.00 14.40
C SER A 20 8.12 20.45 14.08
N SER A 21 7.69 20.56 12.82
CA SER A 21 6.69 19.67 12.27
C SER A 21 7.35 18.30 12.39
N ALA A 22 7.15 17.62 13.51
CA ALA A 22 7.41 16.20 13.60
C ALA A 22 6.81 15.61 12.32
N ALA A 23 7.68 15.12 11.43
CA ALA A 23 7.34 14.89 10.03
C ALA A 23 5.95 14.23 9.94
N ARG A 24 4.99 14.92 9.31
CA ARG A 24 3.57 14.56 9.38
C ARG A 24 3.39 13.08 9.06
N ASN A 25 2.77 12.35 9.97
CA ASN A 25 2.68 10.89 9.87
C ASN A 25 1.65 10.50 8.81
N ARG A 26 2.14 10.11 7.63
CA ARG A 26 1.31 9.72 6.48
C ARG A 26 0.35 8.56 6.76
N CYS A 27 0.68 7.67 7.71
CA CYS A 27 -0.23 6.61 8.13
C CYS A 27 -1.40 7.12 8.99
N VAL A 28 -1.26 8.28 9.64
CA VAL A 28 -2.37 9.00 10.30
C VAL A 28 -3.29 9.59 9.23
N ASP A 29 -2.73 10.33 8.27
CA ASP A 29 -3.46 10.90 7.13
C ASP A 29 -4.31 9.81 6.41
N ALA A 30 -3.72 8.64 6.13
CA ALA A 30 -4.42 7.50 5.52
C ALA A 30 -5.57 6.97 6.40
N ALA A 31 -5.37 6.94 7.72
CA ALA A 31 -6.38 6.50 8.68
C ALA A 31 -7.55 7.49 8.78
N GLU A 32 -7.27 8.78 8.71
CA GLU A 32 -8.28 9.84 8.70
C GLU A 32 -9.09 9.81 7.41
N ALA A 33 -8.45 9.69 6.25
CA ALA A 33 -9.14 9.57 4.96
C ALA A 33 -10.06 8.34 4.89
N CYS A 34 -9.61 7.19 5.42
CA CYS A 34 -10.48 6.01 5.53
C CYS A 34 -11.65 6.23 6.50
N THR A 35 -11.47 7.05 7.54
CA THR A 35 -12.53 7.37 8.51
C THR A 35 -13.57 8.33 7.90
N ALA A 36 -13.14 9.25 7.05
CA ALA A 36 -14.01 10.15 6.30
C ALA A 36 -14.84 9.39 5.23
N ASP A 37 -14.28 8.36 4.59
CA ASP A 37 -15.02 7.53 3.64
C ASP A 37 -15.95 6.52 4.34
N THR A 38 -17.26 6.62 4.07
CA THR A 38 -18.28 5.79 4.74
C THR A 38 -18.05 4.28 4.50
N ARG A 39 -17.62 3.89 3.30
CA ARG A 39 -17.43 2.48 2.94
C ARG A 39 -16.19 1.89 3.61
N CYS A 40 -15.07 2.63 3.58
CA CYS A 40 -13.81 2.27 4.21
C CYS A 40 -13.97 2.20 5.73
N ARG A 41 -14.54 3.24 6.35
CA ARG A 41 -14.84 3.28 7.79
C ARG A 41 -15.64 2.06 8.23
N ARG A 42 -16.75 1.76 7.56
CA ARG A 42 -17.61 0.61 7.91
C ARG A 42 -16.86 -0.72 7.83
N LEU A 43 -16.11 -0.95 6.73
CA LEU A 43 -15.34 -2.19 6.56
C LEU A 43 -14.19 -2.27 7.57
N ARG A 44 -13.57 -1.13 7.91
CA ARG A 44 -12.51 -1.02 8.91
C ARG A 44 -13.01 -1.39 10.30
N THR A 45 -14.09 -0.75 10.75
CA THR A 45 -14.76 -1.07 12.01
C THR A 45 -15.15 -2.55 12.06
N ALA A 46 -15.67 -3.10 10.96
CA ALA A 46 -16.07 -4.51 10.90
C ALA A 46 -14.88 -5.47 11.09
N TYR A 47 -13.73 -5.26 10.44
CA TYR A 47 -12.59 -6.17 10.66
C TYR A 47 -11.99 -5.98 12.05
N VAL A 48 -11.90 -4.76 12.57
CA VAL A 48 -11.38 -4.50 13.91
C VAL A 48 -12.22 -5.23 14.95
N ALA A 49 -13.56 -5.11 14.88
CA ALA A 49 -14.47 -5.83 15.77
C ALA A 49 -14.31 -7.36 15.67
N GLN A 50 -14.09 -7.88 14.46
CA GLN A 50 -13.87 -9.32 14.27
C GLN A 50 -12.50 -9.81 14.72
N CYS A 51 -11.50 -8.94 14.84
CA CYS A 51 -10.15 -9.28 15.29
C CYS A 51 -9.95 -9.10 16.80
N LEU A 52 -10.64 -8.11 17.40
CA LEU A 52 -10.58 -7.80 18.84
C LEU A 52 -11.78 -8.35 19.63
N GLY A 53 -12.71 -9.04 18.95
CA GLY A 53 -13.87 -9.64 19.60
C GLY A 53 -13.51 -10.77 20.57
N PRO A 54 -14.49 -11.24 21.37
CA PRO A 54 -14.26 -12.21 22.43
C PRO A 54 -13.54 -13.47 21.94
N ALA A 55 -12.56 -13.90 22.72
CA ALA A 55 -11.79 -15.12 22.53
C ALA A 55 -11.34 -15.66 23.89
N SER A 56 -10.89 -16.92 23.92
CA SER A 56 -10.29 -17.50 25.11
C SER A 56 -9.02 -16.72 25.49
N PRO A 57 -8.65 -16.62 26.78
CA PRO A 57 -7.43 -15.95 27.21
C PRO A 57 -6.21 -16.43 26.41
N GLY A 58 -5.42 -15.50 25.87
CA GLY A 58 -4.25 -15.81 25.04
C GLY A 58 -4.56 -16.27 23.61
N SER A 59 -5.83 -16.27 23.18
CA SER A 59 -6.24 -16.62 21.81
C SER A 59 -6.94 -15.45 21.12
N CYS A 60 -7.15 -15.58 19.81
CA CYS A 60 -7.91 -14.60 19.03
C CYS A 60 -8.85 -15.31 18.04
N PRO A 61 -9.93 -14.65 17.59
CA PRO A 61 -10.88 -15.19 16.62
C PRO A 61 -10.31 -15.17 15.17
N ARG A 62 -9.15 -15.80 14.96
CA ARG A 62 -8.30 -15.70 13.76
C ARG A 62 -9.04 -15.96 12.44
N ALA A 63 -9.90 -16.98 12.40
CA ALA A 63 -10.66 -17.30 11.19
C ALA A 63 -11.66 -16.18 10.82
N ARG A 64 -12.35 -15.59 11.80
CA ARG A 64 -13.29 -14.47 11.59
C ARG A 64 -12.54 -13.19 11.22
N CYS A 65 -11.48 -12.87 11.97
CA CYS A 65 -10.58 -11.74 11.70
C CYS A 65 -10.05 -11.76 10.26
N ARG A 66 -9.42 -12.87 9.85
CA ARG A 66 -8.87 -13.03 8.51
C ARG A 66 -9.94 -12.96 7.41
N ARG A 67 -11.14 -13.51 7.65
CA ARG A 67 -12.25 -13.40 6.71
C ARG A 67 -12.71 -11.95 6.54
N ALA A 68 -12.76 -11.18 7.63
CA ALA A 68 -13.14 -9.77 7.59
C ALA A 68 -12.06 -8.92 6.89
N LEU A 69 -10.77 -9.18 7.13
CA LEU A 69 -9.67 -8.54 6.41
C LEU A 69 -9.72 -8.81 4.90
N ARG A 70 -9.98 -10.06 4.47
CA ARG A 70 -10.16 -10.36 3.05
C ARG A 70 -11.32 -9.59 2.44
N ARG A 71 -12.40 -9.36 3.19
CA ARG A 71 -13.53 -8.52 2.74
C ARG A 71 -13.16 -7.04 2.69
N PHE A 72 -12.35 -6.55 3.63
CA PHE A 72 -11.86 -5.17 3.65
C PHE A 72 -11.09 -4.84 2.36
N PHE A 73 -10.11 -5.66 1.97
CA PHE A 73 -9.36 -5.41 0.73
C PHE A 73 -10.15 -5.71 -0.55
N ALA A 74 -11.05 -6.71 -0.54
CA ALA A 74 -11.85 -7.02 -1.72
C ALA A 74 -12.97 -6.00 -1.99
N ARG A 75 -13.42 -5.28 -0.95
CA ARG A 75 -14.57 -4.38 -1.03
C ARG A 75 -14.25 -2.95 -0.64
N GLY A 76 -13.10 -2.62 -0.08
CA GLY A 76 -12.72 -1.25 0.24
C GLY A 76 -12.28 -0.49 -1.01
N PRO A 77 -12.33 0.86 -1.01
CA PRO A 77 -11.72 1.64 -2.07
C PRO A 77 -10.19 1.40 -2.10
N PRO A 78 -9.61 0.89 -3.20
CA PRO A 78 -8.19 0.55 -3.25
C PRO A 78 -7.26 1.70 -2.82
N PRO A 79 -7.44 2.96 -3.24
CA PRO A 79 -6.58 4.07 -2.80
C PRO A 79 -6.50 4.21 -1.27
N LEU A 80 -7.63 4.04 -0.56
CA LEU A 80 -7.67 4.15 0.90
C LEU A 80 -7.09 2.91 1.58
N THR A 81 -7.42 1.71 1.09
CA THR A 81 -6.91 0.46 1.69
C THR A 81 -5.41 0.28 1.48
N HIS A 82 -4.89 0.72 0.33
CA HIS A 82 -3.48 0.68 0.02
C HIS A 82 -2.72 1.78 0.78
N ALA A 83 -3.27 2.99 0.91
CA ALA A 83 -2.65 4.03 1.74
C ALA A 83 -2.48 3.60 3.20
N LEU A 84 -3.47 2.90 3.76
CA LEU A 84 -3.38 2.32 5.12
C LEU A 84 -2.28 1.25 5.25
N LEU A 85 -2.04 0.48 4.18
CA LEU A 85 -1.10 -0.64 4.18
C LEU A 85 0.33 -0.19 3.83
N PHE A 86 0.50 0.79 2.94
CA PHE A 86 1.77 1.15 2.31
C PHE A 86 2.23 2.59 2.56
N CYS A 87 1.57 3.35 3.44
CA CYS A 87 2.00 4.69 3.83
C CYS A 87 3.53 4.75 4.11
N PRO A 88 4.29 5.71 3.54
CA PRO A 88 5.70 5.87 3.79
C PRO A 88 5.91 6.45 5.18
N CYS A 89 7.04 6.10 5.79
CA CYS A 89 7.34 6.47 7.16
C CYS A 89 8.76 7.00 7.27
N GLY A 90 8.91 8.18 7.87
CA GLY A 90 10.21 8.78 8.21
C GLY A 90 10.71 8.42 9.62
N GLY A 91 9.99 7.60 10.39
CA GLY A 91 10.37 7.26 11.75
C GLY A 91 9.58 6.10 12.37
N PRO A 92 10.06 5.58 13.52
CA PRO A 92 9.58 4.32 14.08
C PRO A 92 8.13 4.34 14.56
N ALA A 93 7.63 5.47 15.05
CA ALA A 93 6.23 5.61 15.45
C ALA A 93 5.26 5.46 14.26
N CYS A 94 5.63 5.98 13.08
CA CYS A 94 4.88 5.78 11.84
C CYS A 94 4.96 4.33 11.39
N ALA A 95 6.16 3.75 11.37
CA ALA A 95 6.36 2.38 10.93
C ALA A 95 5.62 1.38 11.82
N GLU A 96 5.57 1.60 13.14
CA GLU A 96 4.78 0.77 14.05
C GLU A 96 3.29 0.92 13.78
N ARG A 97 2.78 2.14 13.54
CA ARG A 97 1.38 2.34 13.14
C ARG A 97 1.05 1.54 11.87
N ARG A 98 1.91 1.58 10.86
CA ARG A 98 1.78 0.80 9.62
C ARG A 98 1.77 -0.70 9.89
N ARG A 99 2.66 -1.19 10.74
CA ARG A 99 2.73 -2.62 11.14
C ARG A 99 1.47 -3.08 11.88
N GLN A 100 0.84 -2.18 12.64
CA GLN A 100 -0.34 -2.47 13.46
C GLN A 100 -1.68 -2.37 12.70
N THR A 101 -1.71 -1.84 11.47
CA THR A 101 -2.94 -1.54 10.71
C THR A 101 -3.96 -2.69 10.67
N PHE A 102 -3.51 -3.94 10.60
CA PHE A 102 -4.37 -5.12 10.42
C PHE A 102 -4.31 -6.11 11.59
N VAL A 103 -4.08 -5.61 12.82
CA VAL A 103 -4.11 -6.38 14.08
C VAL A 103 -3.18 -7.60 13.99
N PRO A 104 -1.85 -7.38 13.89
CA PRO A 104 -0.90 -8.46 13.65
C PRO A 104 -0.93 -9.56 14.71
N SER A 105 -1.24 -9.22 15.96
CA SER A 105 -1.43 -10.20 17.04
C SER A 105 -2.49 -11.26 16.75
N CYS A 106 -3.46 -10.97 15.89
CA CYS A 106 -4.52 -11.91 15.52
C CYS A 106 -4.48 -12.37 14.06
N ALA A 107 -4.14 -11.49 13.12
CA ALA A 107 -4.17 -11.81 11.68
C ALA A 107 -2.85 -12.38 11.16
N PHE A 108 -1.72 -11.96 11.76
CA PHE A 108 -0.37 -12.26 11.32
C PHE A 108 0.26 -13.35 12.19
N SER A 109 0.61 -13.04 13.44
CA SER A 109 1.28 -13.95 14.38
C SER A 109 0.41 -15.15 14.72
N GLY A 110 0.99 -16.35 14.70
CA GLY A 110 0.32 -17.59 15.09
C GLY A 110 0.14 -17.72 16.62
N PRO A 111 -0.62 -18.72 17.08
CA PRO A 111 -0.83 -18.95 18.52
C PRO A 111 0.40 -19.49 19.26
N GLY A 112 1.44 -19.95 18.54
CA GLY A 112 2.67 -20.47 19.13
C GLY A 112 3.71 -19.38 19.42
N ALA A 113 4.61 -19.67 20.36
CA ALA A 113 5.73 -18.79 20.72
C ALA A 113 6.75 -18.61 19.57
N ALA A 114 6.80 -19.57 18.65
CA ALA A 114 7.68 -19.54 17.47
C ALA A 114 6.87 -19.61 16.16
N PRO A 115 7.36 -18.97 15.09
CA PRO A 115 6.78 -19.15 13.76
C PRO A 115 6.97 -20.60 13.26
N PRO A 116 6.02 -21.15 12.48
CA PRO A 116 6.20 -22.44 11.82
C PRO A 116 7.19 -22.34 10.65
N SER A 117 7.58 -23.48 10.05
CA SER A 117 8.28 -23.48 8.76
C SER A 117 7.43 -22.78 7.68
N CYS A 118 8.07 -22.01 6.80
CA CYS A 118 7.36 -21.36 5.70
C CYS A 118 6.73 -22.35 4.72
N LEU A 119 7.27 -23.56 4.61
CA LEU A 119 6.69 -24.62 3.78
C LEU A 119 5.33 -25.07 4.30
N ALA A 120 5.12 -25.12 5.62
CA ALA A 120 3.81 -25.44 6.19
C ALA A 120 2.76 -24.37 5.81
N SER A 121 3.14 -23.10 5.81
CA SER A 121 2.28 -22.00 5.36
C SER A 121 1.98 -22.06 3.85
N LEU A 122 2.99 -22.43 3.04
CA LEU A 122 2.85 -22.64 1.60
C LEU A 122 1.88 -23.80 1.31
N GLU A 123 2.09 -24.97 1.90
CA GLU A 123 1.23 -26.16 1.72
C GLU A 123 -0.21 -25.90 2.18
N ALA A 124 -0.40 -25.12 3.25
CA ALA A 124 -1.73 -24.67 3.68
C ALA A 124 -2.39 -23.71 2.66
N CYS A 125 -1.58 -22.88 2.00
CA CYS A 125 -2.06 -21.96 0.96
C CYS A 125 -2.47 -22.68 -0.31
N GLU A 126 -1.66 -23.63 -0.77
CA GLU A 126 -1.89 -24.40 -1.99
C GLU A 126 -3.16 -25.25 -1.92
N ARG A 127 -3.49 -25.77 -0.74
CA ARG A 127 -4.76 -26.49 -0.49
C ARG A 127 -5.98 -25.57 -0.38
N SER A 128 -5.77 -24.26 -0.23
CA SER A 128 -6.86 -23.30 -0.05
C SER A 128 -7.32 -22.71 -1.38
N ARG A 129 -8.62 -22.88 -1.69
CA ARG A 129 -9.29 -22.26 -2.85
C ARG A 129 -9.24 -20.73 -2.86
N VAL A 130 -8.95 -20.11 -1.72
CA VAL A 130 -8.80 -18.66 -1.60
C VAL A 130 -7.34 -18.23 -1.68
N CYS A 131 -6.43 -18.94 -0.99
CA CYS A 131 -5.03 -18.53 -0.90
C CYS A 131 -4.27 -18.83 -2.20
N ARG A 132 -4.41 -20.04 -2.75
CA ARG A 132 -3.71 -20.48 -3.95
C ARG A 132 -3.81 -19.48 -5.13
N PRO A 133 -5.00 -19.05 -5.60
CA PRO A 133 -5.07 -18.10 -6.70
C PRO A 133 -4.46 -16.74 -6.37
N ARG A 134 -4.48 -16.31 -5.10
CA ARG A 134 -3.89 -15.04 -4.66
C ARG A 134 -2.37 -15.11 -4.59
N LEU A 135 -1.81 -16.26 -4.20
CA LEU A 135 -0.37 -16.50 -4.21
C LEU A 135 0.17 -16.52 -5.65
N LEU A 136 -0.52 -17.19 -6.57
CA LEU A 136 -0.16 -17.17 -8.00
C LEU A 136 -0.22 -15.76 -8.58
N ALA A 137 -1.25 -14.97 -8.26
CA ALA A 137 -1.34 -13.58 -8.68
C ALA A 137 -0.19 -12.74 -8.11
N PHE A 138 0.19 -12.94 -6.84
CA PHE A 138 1.34 -12.27 -6.24
C PHE A 138 2.65 -12.64 -6.95
N GLN A 139 2.88 -13.91 -7.23
CA GLN A 139 4.08 -14.37 -7.94
C GLN A 139 4.15 -13.78 -9.35
N ALA A 140 3.02 -13.72 -10.08
CA ALA A 140 2.97 -13.12 -11.41
C ALA A 140 3.19 -11.60 -11.38
N SER A 141 2.48 -10.89 -10.50
CA SER A 141 2.52 -9.42 -10.42
C SER A 141 3.80 -8.87 -9.79
N CYS A 142 4.43 -9.59 -8.86
CA CYS A 142 5.64 -9.14 -8.18
C CYS A 142 6.91 -9.89 -8.65
N GLY A 143 6.80 -10.73 -9.68
CA GLY A 143 7.95 -11.34 -10.38
C GLY A 143 8.57 -10.41 -11.42
N HIS A 144 7.80 -9.43 -11.91
CA HIS A 144 8.22 -8.37 -12.84
C HIS A 144 7.72 -7.02 -12.32
N GLN A 145 8.26 -5.89 -12.82
CA GLN A 145 7.79 -4.53 -12.46
C GLN A 145 6.36 -4.27 -12.97
N ALA A 146 5.37 -4.90 -12.35
CA ALA A 146 3.97 -4.73 -12.72
C ALA A 146 3.27 -3.72 -11.79
N PRO A 147 2.43 -2.82 -12.33
CA PRO A 147 1.65 -1.86 -11.54
C PRO A 147 0.68 -2.54 -10.55
N SER A 148 0.42 -3.83 -10.72
CA SER A 148 -0.49 -4.62 -9.89
C SER A 148 0.17 -5.30 -8.68
N CYS A 149 1.50 -5.17 -8.47
CA CYS A 149 2.19 -5.86 -7.38
C CYS A 149 1.62 -5.54 -5.99
N LEU A 150 1.37 -4.26 -5.68
CA LEU A 150 0.80 -3.86 -4.39
C LEU A 150 -0.63 -4.39 -4.19
N SER A 151 -1.44 -4.41 -5.25
CA SER A 151 -2.78 -5.00 -5.22
C SER A 151 -2.72 -6.50 -4.96
N ALA A 152 -1.78 -7.21 -5.59
CA ALA A 152 -1.59 -8.64 -5.39
C ALA A 152 -1.08 -8.96 -3.97
N TYR A 153 -0.14 -8.16 -3.45
CA TYR A 153 0.31 -8.22 -2.06
C TYR A 153 -0.84 -8.00 -1.08
N ALA A 154 -1.65 -6.95 -1.27
CA ALA A 154 -2.82 -6.66 -0.44
C ALA A 154 -3.84 -7.82 -0.49
N GLY A 155 -3.96 -8.48 -1.65
CA GLY A 155 -4.74 -9.68 -1.84
C GLY A 155 -4.34 -10.84 -0.91
N LEU A 156 -3.07 -10.97 -0.54
CA LEU A 156 -2.61 -12.02 0.38
C LEU A 156 -3.05 -11.81 1.84
N VAL A 157 -3.40 -10.57 2.22
CA VAL A 157 -3.78 -10.26 3.60
C VAL A 157 -5.04 -11.04 4.00
N GLY A 158 -4.95 -11.76 5.13
CA GLY A 158 -6.01 -12.62 5.62
C GLY A 158 -6.02 -14.02 5.01
N THR A 159 -4.95 -14.44 4.34
CA THR A 159 -4.75 -15.83 3.88
C THR A 159 -3.77 -16.60 4.78
N ALA A 160 -3.41 -17.84 4.41
CA ALA A 160 -2.37 -18.60 5.12
C ALA A 160 -0.99 -17.95 5.00
N VAL A 161 -0.72 -17.27 3.88
CA VAL A 161 0.51 -16.52 3.61
C VAL A 161 0.20 -15.03 3.76
N THR A 162 -0.20 -14.60 4.95
CA THR A 162 -0.42 -13.16 5.23
C THR A 162 0.94 -12.50 5.50
N PRO A 163 1.43 -11.60 4.62
CA PRO A 163 2.65 -10.85 4.88
C PRO A 163 2.38 -9.65 5.81
N ASN A 164 3.39 -9.23 6.57
CA ASN A 164 3.38 -7.97 7.31
C ASN A 164 4.80 -7.40 7.42
N TYR A 165 4.91 -6.13 7.83
CA TYR A 165 6.18 -5.52 8.21
C TYR A 165 6.79 -6.25 9.42
N VAL A 166 8.08 -6.59 9.32
CA VAL A 166 8.75 -7.39 10.37
C VAL A 166 9.32 -6.54 11.51
N ASP A 167 9.58 -5.26 11.25
CA ASP A 167 10.13 -4.30 12.21
C ASP A 167 9.52 -2.90 12.01
N ASN A 168 9.87 -1.98 12.90
CA ASN A 168 9.46 -0.58 12.86
C ASN A 168 10.59 0.35 12.37
N ALA A 169 11.63 -0.20 11.75
CA ALA A 169 12.80 0.57 11.29
C ALA A 169 12.93 0.56 9.76
N SER A 170 12.31 -0.39 9.09
CA SER A 170 12.41 -0.61 7.65
C SER A 170 11.05 -0.85 7.00
N ALA A 171 11.04 -0.97 5.67
CA ALA A 171 9.89 -1.42 4.90
C ALA A 171 9.91 -2.93 4.60
N ARG A 172 10.76 -3.72 5.28
CA ARG A 172 10.87 -5.16 5.04
C ARG A 172 9.60 -5.88 5.46
N VAL A 173 9.15 -6.78 4.59
CA VAL A 173 7.95 -7.59 4.79
C VAL A 173 8.26 -9.08 4.73
N ALA A 174 7.52 -9.88 5.50
CA ALA A 174 7.59 -11.33 5.45
C ALA A 174 6.25 -11.94 5.90
N PRO A 175 5.92 -13.17 5.48
CA PRO A 175 4.90 -13.99 6.16
C PRO A 175 5.36 -14.40 7.57
N TRP A 176 4.41 -14.77 8.44
CA TRP A 176 4.70 -15.33 9.77
C TRP A 176 5.18 -16.77 9.65
N CYS A 177 6.47 -16.95 9.34
CA CYS A 177 7.14 -18.24 9.25
C CYS A 177 8.67 -18.04 9.24
N ASP A 178 9.43 -19.10 9.49
CA ASP A 178 10.88 -19.15 9.26
C ASP A 178 11.30 -20.40 8.49
N CYS A 179 12.61 -20.57 8.27
CA CYS A 179 13.18 -21.75 7.61
C CYS A 179 14.16 -22.51 8.52
N GLY A 180 14.11 -22.28 9.84
CA GLY A 180 15.00 -22.92 10.80
C GLY A 180 14.74 -24.42 10.89
N ALA A 181 13.46 -24.80 10.94
CA ALA A 181 13.01 -26.19 11.09
C ALA A 181 12.73 -26.91 9.75
N SER A 182 13.24 -26.41 8.61
CA SER A 182 12.91 -26.96 7.28
C SER A 182 13.74 -28.18 6.85
N GLY A 183 14.77 -28.55 7.60
CA GLY A 183 15.64 -29.69 7.29
C GLY A 183 16.21 -29.63 5.87
N ASN A 184 16.07 -30.73 5.11
CA ASN A 184 16.59 -30.84 3.75
C ASN A 184 15.87 -29.93 2.73
N ARG A 185 14.67 -29.41 3.05
CA ARG A 185 13.91 -28.49 2.18
C ARG A 185 14.20 -27.01 2.50
N ARG A 186 15.34 -26.73 3.16
CA ARG A 186 15.70 -25.36 3.56
C ARG A 186 15.83 -24.41 2.38
N GLU A 187 16.46 -24.85 1.29
CA GLU A 187 16.61 -24.01 0.09
C GLU A 187 15.25 -23.64 -0.51
N GLU A 188 14.35 -24.61 -0.67
CA GLU A 188 12.98 -24.37 -1.13
C GLU A 188 12.22 -23.40 -0.21
N CYS A 189 12.36 -23.58 1.10
CA CYS A 189 11.77 -22.67 2.09
C CYS A 189 12.30 -21.24 1.94
N GLU A 190 13.62 -21.09 1.80
CA GLU A 190 14.26 -19.80 1.64
C GLU A 190 13.91 -19.14 0.29
N ALA A 191 13.76 -19.92 -0.77
CA ALA A 191 13.27 -19.44 -2.06
C ALA A 191 11.85 -18.84 -1.92
N PHE A 192 10.93 -19.59 -1.28
CA PHE A 192 9.58 -19.10 -1.03
C PHE A 192 9.55 -17.86 -0.13
N ARG A 193 10.30 -17.86 0.99
CA ARG A 193 10.41 -16.68 1.87
C ARG A 193 11.03 -15.48 1.14
N GLY A 194 11.96 -15.76 0.23
CA GLY A 194 12.63 -14.79 -0.63
C GLY A 194 11.69 -14.01 -1.54
N LEU A 195 10.53 -14.56 -1.91
CA LEU A 195 9.49 -13.86 -2.67
C LEU A 195 9.00 -12.57 -1.97
N PHE A 196 9.16 -12.49 -0.65
CA PHE A 196 8.80 -11.34 0.17
C PHE A 196 10.03 -10.57 0.65
N THR A 197 11.04 -11.27 1.17
CA THR A 197 12.16 -10.62 1.87
C THR A 197 13.32 -10.20 0.97
N ARG A 198 13.37 -10.70 -0.27
CA ARG A 198 14.45 -10.45 -1.24
C ARG A 198 13.89 -10.07 -2.61
N ASN A 199 12.73 -9.40 -2.62
CA ASN A 199 12.02 -9.05 -3.84
C ASN A 199 12.14 -7.54 -4.11
N ARG A 200 13.09 -7.18 -4.99
CA ARG A 200 13.34 -5.78 -5.38
C ARG A 200 12.14 -5.11 -6.05
N CYS A 201 11.30 -5.88 -6.75
CA CYS A 201 10.08 -5.34 -7.33
C CYS A 201 9.09 -4.93 -6.25
N LEU A 202 8.88 -5.79 -5.26
CA LEU A 202 8.00 -5.49 -4.13
C LEU A 202 8.56 -4.32 -3.31
N ASP A 203 9.86 -4.32 -3.01
CA ASP A 203 10.52 -3.23 -2.29
C ASP A 203 10.38 -1.89 -3.02
N GLY A 204 10.65 -1.88 -4.34
CA GLY A 204 10.49 -0.70 -5.19
C GLY A 204 9.04 -0.23 -5.25
N ALA A 205 8.08 -1.13 -5.39
CA ALA A 205 6.66 -0.79 -5.42
C ALA A 205 6.18 -0.19 -4.09
N ILE A 206 6.63 -0.71 -2.94
CA ILE A 206 6.30 -0.14 -1.62
C ILE A 206 6.94 1.25 -1.45
N GLN A 207 8.20 1.42 -1.88
CA GLN A 207 8.91 2.70 -1.77
C GLN A 207 8.32 3.79 -2.68
N ALA A 208 7.88 3.40 -3.88
CA ALA A 208 7.29 4.31 -4.86
C ALA A 208 5.77 4.51 -4.67
N PHE A 209 5.19 4.00 -3.58
CA PHE A 209 3.74 4.12 -3.37
C PHE A 209 3.30 5.58 -3.24
N ASP A 210 2.54 6.05 -4.23
CA ASP A 210 2.01 7.40 -4.37
C ASP A 210 0.47 7.42 -4.53
N GLY A 211 -0.20 6.26 -4.37
CA GLY A 211 -1.64 6.05 -4.56
C GLY A 211 -2.53 6.69 -3.50
N TRP A 212 -2.27 7.95 -3.16
CA TRP A 212 -3.00 8.75 -2.21
C TRP A 212 -4.37 9.17 -2.77
N PRO A 213 -5.43 9.21 -1.96
CA PRO A 213 -6.67 9.86 -2.37
C PRO A 213 -6.42 11.37 -2.64
N PRO A 214 -7.12 12.01 -3.59
CA PRO A 214 -6.99 13.44 -3.87
C PRO A 214 -7.17 14.35 -2.65
N ILE A 215 -8.02 13.95 -1.70
CA ILE A 215 -8.24 14.68 -0.43
C ILE A 215 -6.97 14.79 0.45
N LEU A 216 -5.96 13.96 0.19
CA LEU A 216 -4.66 14.02 0.87
C LEU A 216 -3.58 14.72 0.02
N HIS A 217 -3.87 15.07 -1.23
CA HIS A 217 -2.97 15.79 -2.13
C HIS A 217 -2.95 17.30 -1.88
N ASP A 218 -4.07 17.93 -1.48
CA ASP A 218 -4.13 19.35 -1.04
C ASP A 218 -3.26 19.66 0.19
N HIS A 219 -2.66 18.64 0.80
CA HIS A 219 -1.76 18.75 1.92
C HIS A 219 -0.33 18.26 1.60
N LEU A 220 -0.02 18.02 0.32
CA LEU A 220 1.30 17.67 -0.19
C LEU A 220 2.03 18.87 -0.81
N ASP A 221 1.33 19.95 -1.16
CA ASP A 221 1.90 21.16 -1.74
C ASP A 221 1.66 22.39 -0.85
N PRO A 222 2.67 22.94 -0.15
CA PRO A 222 2.55 24.21 0.56
C PRO A 222 2.58 25.45 -0.38
N HIS A 223 2.77 25.27 -1.69
CA HIS A 223 3.12 26.35 -2.61
C HIS A 223 1.99 26.88 -3.50
N GLN A 224 0.79 26.31 -3.49
CA GLN A 224 -0.31 26.76 -4.36
C GLN A 224 -1.24 27.82 -3.76
N ASP A 225 -1.11 28.15 -2.47
CA ASP A 225 -1.97 29.16 -1.81
C ASP A 225 -1.54 30.61 -2.09
N SER A 226 -0.36 30.82 -2.68
CA SER A 226 0.18 32.17 -2.93
C SER A 226 -0.28 32.78 -4.25
N GLU A 227 -0.52 31.97 -5.29
CA GLU A 227 -0.92 32.49 -6.61
C GLU A 227 -2.44 32.73 -6.73
N HIS A 228 -3.26 31.93 -6.03
CA HIS A 228 -4.72 32.10 -6.05
C HIS A 228 -5.21 33.34 -5.28
N ARG A 229 -4.38 33.87 -4.37
CA ARG A 229 -4.71 35.07 -3.58
C ARG A 229 -4.37 36.38 -4.29
N LEU A 230 -3.37 36.38 -5.19
CA LEU A 230 -3.02 37.57 -5.98
C LEU A 230 -3.99 37.81 -7.16
N LEU A 231 -4.53 36.76 -7.75
CA LEU A 231 -5.40 36.90 -8.94
C LEU A 231 -6.85 37.32 -8.60
N GLN A 232 -7.26 37.33 -7.34
CA GLN A 232 -8.58 37.80 -6.92
C GLN A 232 -8.68 39.32 -6.74
N HIS A 233 -7.56 40.07 -6.80
CA HIS A 233 -7.53 41.51 -6.51
C HIS A 233 -7.52 42.43 -7.74
N VAL A 234 -7.70 41.90 -8.96
CA VAL A 234 -7.88 42.74 -10.16
C VAL A 234 -9.17 42.35 -10.88
N ALA A 235 -10.29 42.83 -10.36
CA ALA A 235 -11.56 42.85 -11.08
C ALA A 235 -11.79 44.25 -11.66
N VAL A 236 -11.70 44.38 -12.99
CA VAL A 236 -12.24 45.51 -13.78
C VAL A 236 -13.58 45.05 -14.37
N PRO A 237 -14.65 45.84 -14.29
CA PRO A 237 -15.97 45.39 -14.73
C PRO A 237 -16.17 45.57 -16.24
N GLY A 238 -16.71 44.53 -16.87
CA GLY A 238 -17.37 44.64 -18.18
C GLY A 238 -16.90 43.64 -19.23
N GLN A 239 -17.61 42.52 -19.37
CA GLN A 239 -18.32 42.16 -20.61
C GLN A 239 -18.92 40.75 -20.47
N ARG A 240 -20.18 40.67 -20.86
CA ARG A 240 -21.02 39.47 -20.94
C ARG A 240 -20.71 38.80 -22.28
N SER A 241 -20.33 37.52 -22.28
CA SER A 241 -20.42 36.70 -23.50
C SER A 241 -20.56 35.22 -23.15
N ASP A 242 -21.36 34.55 -23.96
CA ASP A 242 -22.07 33.30 -23.72
C ASP A 242 -21.20 32.06 -23.52
N SER A 243 -21.66 31.20 -22.61
CA SER A 243 -21.28 29.80 -22.52
C SER A 243 -22.35 28.96 -23.20
N SER A 244 -22.01 28.27 -24.29
CA SER A 244 -22.61 27.01 -24.74
C SER A 244 -21.86 26.51 -25.98
N HIS A 245 -21.54 25.21 -26.02
CA HIS A 245 -20.84 24.47 -27.09
C HIS A 245 -19.32 24.27 -26.91
N SER A 246 -18.91 23.48 -25.90
CA SER A 246 -17.57 22.88 -25.85
C SER A 246 -17.52 21.53 -25.11
N TRP A 247 -18.59 20.73 -25.18
CA TRP A 247 -18.61 19.37 -24.62
C TRP A 247 -18.93 18.31 -25.67
N LEU A 248 -19.81 18.62 -26.62
CA LEU A 248 -20.14 17.74 -27.74
C LEU A 248 -18.96 17.54 -28.71
N GLN A 249 -18.11 18.55 -28.90
CA GLN A 249 -16.90 18.46 -29.75
C GLN A 249 -15.78 17.63 -29.11
N LEU A 250 -15.59 17.75 -27.78
CA LEU A 250 -14.64 16.93 -27.03
C LEU A 250 -15.06 15.45 -26.99
N MET A 251 -16.36 15.18 -26.88
CA MET A 251 -16.89 13.81 -26.91
C MET A 251 -16.80 13.19 -28.32
N LEU A 252 -16.95 13.97 -29.40
CA LEU A 252 -16.72 13.47 -30.77
C LEU A 252 -15.25 13.12 -31.00
N GLN A 253 -14.31 13.92 -30.50
CA GLN A 253 -12.87 13.66 -30.63
C GLN A 253 -12.40 12.44 -29.83
N LEU A 254 -12.99 12.19 -28.65
CA LEU A 254 -12.67 11.00 -27.83
C LEU A 254 -13.28 9.72 -28.38
N TRP A 255 -14.42 9.79 -29.07
CA TRP A 255 -15.04 8.64 -29.72
C TRP A 255 -14.25 8.19 -30.97
N GLN A 256 -13.72 9.14 -31.75
CA GLN A 256 -12.99 8.85 -32.99
C GLN A 256 -11.62 8.18 -32.76
N HIS A 257 -11.03 8.33 -31.57
CA HIS A 257 -9.76 7.70 -31.19
C HIS A 257 -9.87 6.23 -30.77
N GLN A 258 -11.07 5.72 -30.46
CA GLN A 258 -11.28 4.33 -30.00
C GLN A 258 -11.66 3.34 -31.12
N ILE A 259 -11.94 3.82 -32.34
CA ILE A 259 -12.47 2.97 -33.41
C ILE A 259 -11.42 2.58 -34.47
N LEU A 260 -10.28 3.29 -34.56
CA LEU A 260 -9.33 3.12 -35.66
C LEU A 260 -8.00 2.41 -35.33
N ASN A 261 -7.80 1.83 -34.15
CA ASN A 261 -6.54 1.11 -33.88
C ASN A 261 -6.69 -0.20 -33.10
N PRO A 262 -7.09 -1.31 -33.75
CA PRO A 262 -7.11 -2.63 -33.15
C PRO A 262 -6.00 -3.53 -33.72
N LEU A 263 -4.72 -3.28 -33.45
CA LEU A 263 -3.65 -4.23 -33.73
C LEU A 263 -2.49 -4.09 -32.73
N CYS A 264 -2.55 -4.87 -31.64
CA CYS A 264 -1.37 -5.32 -30.89
C CYS A 264 -1.76 -6.44 -29.92
N TRP A 265 -2.24 -7.57 -30.48
CA TRP A 265 -2.29 -8.87 -29.81
C TRP A 265 -1.87 -9.94 -30.81
N ALA A 266 -0.57 -10.08 -31.04
CA ALA A 266 0.01 -11.27 -31.68
C ALA A 266 1.53 -11.35 -31.47
N ARG A 267 1.95 -12.46 -30.82
CA ARG A 267 3.27 -13.14 -30.87
C ARG A 267 4.46 -12.50 -30.14
N GLY A 268 5.12 -13.33 -29.32
CA GLY A 268 6.44 -13.10 -28.71
C GLY A 268 6.50 -13.66 -27.31
#